data_AF-A0AA47I9N9-F1
#
_entry.id   AF-A0AA47I9N9-F1
#
_cell.length_a   1.000
_cell.length_b   1.000
_cell.length_c   1.000
_cell.angle_alpha   90.00
_cell.angle_beta   90.00
_cell.angle_gamma   90.00
#
_symmetry.space_group_name_H-M   'P 1'
#
loop_
_entity.id
_entity.type
_entity.pdbx_description
1 polymer ?
#
loop_
_entity_poly.entity_id
_entity_poly.type
_entity_poly.pdbx_seq_one_letter_code
_entity_poly.pdbx_strand_id
1 'polypeptide(L)'
;MSTEPWAYQSPTIPPIIGDARAFVIGFYPSVSRRISRTGIVLHGLRYWDPCLTPLINDQKNHEVHYSQRDLSKVYLRQGDGYIDVPLLDRSQGEFSLWELREARAEARQRGKAASEESEMFESIRRQRSIQLQAESSSKAARKKIARTPVTARASAPPAVDYTQEAQSFNWDDGVIE
;
A
#
# COMPACT_ATOMS: atom_id res chain seq x y z
N MET A 1 -4.56 -63.74 7.57
CA MET A 1 -5.14 -62.39 7.43
C MET A 1 -4.82 -61.61 8.69
N SER A 2 -3.87 -60.67 8.62
CA SER A 2 -3.69 -59.60 9.61
C SER A 2 -3.19 -58.39 8.86
N THR A 3 -4.08 -57.43 8.67
CA THR A 3 -3.81 -56.14 8.04
C THR A 3 -3.72 -55.16 9.20
N GLU A 4 -2.53 -54.69 9.56
CA GLU A 4 -2.39 -53.65 10.59
C GLU A 4 -2.88 -52.31 9.99
N PRO A 5 -3.97 -51.71 10.50
CA PRO A 5 -4.61 -50.55 9.86
C PRO A 5 -4.06 -49.20 10.35
N TRP A 6 -2.96 -49.18 11.10
CA TRP A 6 -2.50 -47.98 11.79
C TRP A 6 -1.23 -47.35 11.20
N ALA A 7 -0.81 -47.72 9.98
CA ALA A 7 0.36 -47.13 9.32
C ALA A 7 0.33 -45.60 9.43
N TYR A 8 1.12 -45.05 10.36
CA TYR A 8 1.25 -43.62 10.56
C TYR A 8 1.84 -43.07 9.27
N GLN A 9 1.02 -42.41 8.45
CA GLN A 9 1.51 -41.48 7.45
C GLN A 9 2.33 -40.47 8.24
N SER A 10 3.65 -40.61 8.15
CA SER A 10 4.57 -39.68 8.77
C SER A 10 4.18 -38.29 8.28
N PRO A 11 3.93 -37.32 9.18
CA PRO A 11 3.51 -36.00 8.75
C PRO A 11 4.55 -35.47 7.79
N THR A 12 4.11 -35.08 6.60
CA THR A 12 4.98 -34.45 5.60
C THR A 12 5.48 -33.15 6.21
N ILE A 13 6.71 -33.16 6.74
CA ILE A 13 7.33 -31.97 7.32
C ILE A 13 7.60 -31.03 6.13
N PRO A 14 7.07 -29.78 6.15
CA PRO A 14 7.37 -28.83 5.10
C PRO A 14 8.89 -28.66 5.00
N PRO A 15 9.45 -28.52 3.79
CA PRO A 15 10.88 -28.36 3.62
C PRO A 15 11.37 -27.18 4.45
N ILE A 16 12.50 -27.36 5.14
CA ILE A 16 13.12 -26.30 5.91
C ILE A 16 13.45 -25.16 4.95
N ILE A 17 12.90 -23.98 5.22
CA ILE A 17 13.10 -22.80 4.40
C ILE A 17 14.54 -22.35 4.58
N GLY A 18 15.39 -22.67 3.60
CA GLY A 18 16.80 -22.26 3.59
C GLY A 18 17.01 -20.78 3.24
N ASP A 19 16.05 -20.16 2.53
CA ASP A 19 16.09 -18.76 2.14
C ASP A 19 14.78 -18.04 2.50
N ALA A 20 14.83 -17.22 3.55
CA ALA A 20 13.70 -16.43 4.02
C ALA A 20 13.21 -15.42 2.96
N ARG A 21 14.10 -14.91 2.10
CA ARG A 21 13.75 -13.95 1.07
C ARG A 21 12.95 -14.60 -0.04
N ALA A 22 13.42 -15.74 -0.56
CA ALA A 22 12.70 -16.50 -1.57
C ALA A 22 11.31 -16.94 -1.07
N PHE A 23 11.21 -17.32 0.20
CA PHE A 23 9.92 -17.63 0.82
C PHE A 23 8.95 -16.44 0.79
N VAL A 24 9.38 -15.25 1.23
CA VAL A 24 8.53 -14.03 1.21
C VAL A 24 8.11 -13.66 -0.22
N ILE A 25 9.05 -13.67 -1.17
CA ILE A 25 8.75 -13.34 -2.57
C ILE A 25 7.78 -14.35 -3.18
N GLY A 26 7.84 -15.61 -2.77
CA GLY A 26 6.91 -16.65 -3.20
C GLY A 26 5.44 -16.33 -2.89
N PHE A 27 5.16 -15.49 -1.89
CA PHE A 27 3.81 -15.02 -1.58
C PHE A 27 3.40 -13.75 -2.32
N TYR A 28 4.32 -13.10 -3.02
CA TYR A 28 3.96 -11.91 -3.80
C TYR A 28 3.12 -12.31 -5.02
N PRO A 29 2.17 -11.47 -5.43
CA PRO A 29 1.41 -11.69 -6.65
C PRO A 29 2.35 -11.95 -7.83
N SER A 30 2.07 -13.02 -8.58
CA SER A 30 2.87 -13.42 -9.73
C SER A 30 2.09 -13.23 -11.04
N VAL A 31 2.82 -12.93 -12.10
CA VAL A 31 2.29 -12.80 -13.46
C VAL A 31 3.26 -13.44 -14.44
N SER A 32 2.72 -14.23 -15.36
CA SER A 32 3.45 -14.80 -16.48
C SER A 32 3.74 -13.73 -17.54
N ARG A 33 5.03 -13.46 -17.79
CA ARG A 33 5.51 -12.46 -18.76
C ARG A 33 6.64 -12.99 -19.62
N ARG A 34 6.57 -12.70 -20.91
CA ARG A 34 7.67 -12.93 -21.85
C ARG A 34 8.72 -11.82 -21.70
N ILE A 35 9.98 -12.21 -21.68
CA ILE A 35 11.11 -11.29 -21.63
C ILE A 35 11.43 -10.84 -23.07
N SER A 36 11.43 -9.52 -23.28
CA SER A 36 11.76 -8.91 -24.57
C SER A 36 13.12 -8.22 -24.52
N ARG A 37 13.62 -7.75 -25.67
CA ARG A 37 14.85 -6.93 -25.70
C ARG A 37 14.73 -5.64 -24.86
N THR A 38 13.52 -5.09 -24.77
CA THR A 38 13.22 -3.90 -23.96
C THR A 38 13.08 -4.24 -22.47
N GLY A 39 13.12 -5.53 -22.11
CA GLY A 39 12.96 -6.03 -20.76
C GLY A 39 11.56 -6.61 -20.49
N ILE A 40 11.11 -6.50 -19.24
CA ILE A 40 9.82 -6.97 -18.75
C ILE A 40 8.85 -5.78 -18.71
N VAL A 41 7.64 -5.96 -19.24
CA VAL A 41 6.57 -4.94 -19.17
C VAL A 41 5.50 -5.41 -18.21
N LEU A 42 5.29 -4.66 -17.13
CA LEU A 42 4.29 -4.95 -16.12
C LEU A 42 3.62 -3.65 -15.65
N HIS A 43 2.29 -3.63 -15.59
CA HIS A 43 1.48 -2.45 -15.26
C HIS A 43 1.72 -1.19 -16.12
N GLY A 44 2.33 -1.35 -17.30
CA GLY A 44 2.74 -0.22 -18.16
C GLY A 44 4.10 0.38 -17.79
N LEU A 45 4.81 -0.24 -16.85
CA LEU A 45 6.18 0.09 -16.46
C LEU A 45 7.15 -0.88 -17.14
N ARG A 46 8.36 -0.39 -17.41
CA ARG A 46 9.44 -1.19 -18.01
C ARG A 46 10.49 -1.52 -16.97
N TYR A 47 10.85 -2.79 -16.89
CA TYR A 47 11.89 -3.30 -15.98
C TYR A 47 13.02 -3.90 -16.78
N TRP A 48 14.26 -3.59 -16.40
CA TRP A 48 15.42 -4.04 -17.14
C TRP A 48 16.64 -4.23 -16.24
N ASP A 49 17.33 -5.34 -16.47
CA ASP A 49 18.64 -5.63 -15.89
C ASP A 49 19.46 -6.48 -16.88
N PRO A 50 20.80 -6.38 -16.90
CA PRO A 50 21.64 -7.24 -17.74
C PRO A 50 21.40 -8.74 -17.51
N CYS A 51 20.91 -9.15 -16.34
CA CYS A 51 20.56 -10.53 -16.02
C CYS A 51 19.49 -11.12 -16.96
N LEU A 52 18.70 -10.27 -17.63
CA LEU A 52 17.66 -10.69 -18.58
C LEU A 52 18.24 -11.14 -19.92
N THR A 53 19.46 -10.74 -20.26
CA THR A 53 20.08 -10.95 -21.58
C THR A 53 20.00 -12.41 -22.07
N PRO A 54 20.32 -13.43 -21.24
CA PRO A 54 20.25 -14.84 -21.65
C PRO A 54 18.83 -15.34 -21.93
N LEU A 55 17.82 -14.63 -21.41
CA LEU A 55 16.41 -15.01 -21.51
C LEU A 55 15.71 -14.27 -22.67
N ILE A 56 16.39 -13.32 -23.30
CA ILE A 56 15.89 -12.64 -24.49
C ILE A 56 15.81 -13.68 -25.62
N ASN A 57 14.61 -13.82 -26.21
CA ASN A 57 14.27 -14.78 -27.28
C ASN A 57 14.06 -16.24 -26.88
N ASP A 58 14.01 -16.58 -25.60
CA ASP A 58 13.63 -17.96 -25.18
C ASP A 58 12.18 -18.32 -25.61
N GLN A 59 11.38 -17.32 -26.00
CA GLN A 59 9.95 -17.42 -26.37
C GLN A 59 9.03 -18.00 -25.28
N LYS A 60 9.60 -18.39 -24.14
CA LYS A 60 8.88 -18.84 -22.95
C LYS A 60 8.34 -17.65 -22.17
N ASN A 61 7.30 -17.92 -21.41
CA ASN A 61 6.89 -17.00 -20.36
C ASN A 61 7.63 -17.35 -19.07
N HIS A 62 8.05 -16.31 -18.36
CA HIS A 62 8.67 -16.43 -17.05
C HIS A 62 7.71 -15.89 -15.99
N GLU A 63 7.78 -16.48 -14.81
CA GLU A 63 7.01 -16.03 -13.67
C GLU A 63 7.69 -14.82 -13.04
N VAL A 64 6.96 -13.70 -12.99
CA VAL A 64 7.43 -12.43 -12.43
C VAL A 64 6.55 -12.08 -11.25
N HIS A 65 7.15 -12.03 -10.07
CA HIS A 65 6.50 -11.57 -8.85
C HIS A 65 6.74 -10.07 -8.66
N TYR A 66 5.79 -9.39 -8.04
CA TYR A 66 5.92 -7.96 -7.75
C TYR A 66 5.30 -7.63 -6.39
N SER A 67 5.89 -6.66 -5.70
CA SER A 67 5.27 -6.13 -4.47
C SER A 67 4.24 -5.07 -4.83
N GLN A 68 3.06 -5.11 -4.22
CA GLN A 68 2.06 -4.06 -4.40
C GLN A 68 2.45 -2.75 -3.69
N ARG A 69 3.35 -2.84 -2.70
CA ARG A 69 3.83 -1.69 -1.91
C ARG A 69 5.03 -1.00 -2.56
N ASP A 70 5.83 -1.75 -3.32
CA ASP A 70 7.05 -1.27 -3.96
C ASP A 70 7.14 -1.84 -5.38
N LEU A 71 6.93 -0.96 -6.36
CA LEU A 71 7.06 -1.22 -7.79
C LEU A 71 8.41 -0.78 -8.36
N SER A 72 9.39 -0.40 -7.53
CA SER A 72 10.74 -0.05 -8.01
C SER A 72 11.47 -1.23 -8.67
N LYS A 73 11.06 -2.45 -8.32
CA LYS A 73 11.64 -3.71 -8.80
C LYS A 73 10.60 -4.81 -8.87
N VAL A 74 10.86 -5.75 -9.76
CA VAL A 74 10.14 -7.02 -9.85
C VAL A 74 11.11 -8.18 -9.61
N TYR A 75 10.56 -9.33 -9.28
CA TYR A 75 11.32 -10.53 -8.93
C TYR A 75 11.05 -11.60 -9.96
N LEU A 76 12.05 -11.90 -10.77
CA LEU A 76 11.99 -12.93 -11.79
C LEU A 76 12.32 -14.28 -11.15
N ARG A 77 11.41 -15.26 -11.26
CA ARG A 77 11.65 -16.64 -10.82
C ARG A 77 12.71 -17.29 -11.73
N GLN A 78 13.80 -17.81 -11.13
CA GLN A 78 14.81 -18.59 -11.84
C GLN A 78 15.22 -19.80 -10.99
N GLY A 79 14.85 -21.00 -11.43
CA GLY A 79 15.04 -22.23 -10.65
C GLY A 79 14.32 -22.14 -9.30
N ASP A 80 15.07 -22.33 -8.22
CA ASP A 80 14.58 -22.24 -6.84
C ASP A 80 14.69 -20.84 -6.23
N GLY A 81 15.26 -19.88 -6.97
CA GLY A 81 15.51 -18.52 -6.50
C GLY A 81 14.80 -17.43 -7.29
N TYR A 82 15.14 -16.19 -6.95
CA TYR A 82 14.59 -14.99 -7.57
C TYR A 82 15.71 -14.01 -7.94
N ILE A 83 15.59 -13.40 -9.11
CA ILE A 83 16.46 -12.31 -9.55
C ILE A 83 15.70 -10.99 -9.46
N ASP A 84 16.32 -9.98 -8.87
CA ASP A 84 15.76 -8.62 -8.85
C ASP A 84 15.96 -7.95 -10.20
N VAL A 85 14.88 -7.42 -10.74
CA VAL A 85 14.88 -6.64 -11.98
C VAL A 85 14.31 -5.26 -11.65
N PRO A 86 15.15 -4.22 -11.54
CA PRO A 86 14.68 -2.87 -11.24
C PRO A 86 13.96 -2.25 -12.43
N LEU A 87 13.27 -1.14 -12.19
CA LEU A 87 12.76 -0.26 -13.22
C LEU A 87 13.88 0.17 -14.19
N LEU A 88 13.49 0.35 -15.46
CA LEU A 88 14.37 0.85 -16.51
C LEU A 88 14.94 2.23 -16.13
N ASP A 89 14.07 3.11 -15.64
CA ASP A 89 14.48 4.39 -15.05
C ASP A 89 14.69 4.25 -13.53
N ARG A 90 15.96 4.11 -13.15
CA ARG A 90 16.39 3.95 -11.75
C ARG A 90 16.39 5.26 -10.95
N SER A 91 16.09 6.40 -11.58
CA SER A 91 15.94 7.66 -10.85
C SER A 91 14.64 7.72 -10.05
N GLN A 92 13.69 6.84 -10.37
CA GLN A 92 12.44 6.73 -9.61
C GLN A 92 12.71 6.02 -8.28
N GLY A 93 12.26 6.65 -7.20
CA GLY A 93 12.22 6.01 -5.89
C GLY A 93 11.15 4.93 -5.80
N GLU A 94 11.00 4.33 -4.63
CA GLU A 94 9.96 3.34 -4.35
C GLU A 94 8.56 3.97 -4.41
N PHE A 95 7.61 3.31 -5.07
CA PHE A 95 6.21 3.71 -5.11
C PHE A 95 5.28 2.50 -5.19
N SER A 96 4.06 2.67 -4.71
CA SER A 96 3.06 1.61 -4.62
C SER A 96 2.21 1.49 -5.87
N LEU A 97 1.58 0.33 -6.03
CA LEU A 97 0.58 0.10 -7.08
C LEU A 97 -0.62 1.03 -6.96
N TRP A 98 -0.95 1.48 -5.76
CA TRP A 98 -2.04 2.43 -5.52
C TRP A 98 -1.72 3.83 -6.05
N GLU A 99 -0.50 4.33 -5.82
CA GLU A 99 -0.05 5.61 -6.38
C GLU A 99 -0.05 5.58 -7.91
N LEU A 100 0.40 4.46 -8.51
CA LEU A 100 0.35 4.30 -9.97
C LEU A 100 -1.11 4.33 -10.50
N ARG A 101 -2.03 3.68 -9.78
CA ARG A 101 -3.46 3.67 -10.16
C ARG A 101 -4.09 5.05 -10.04
N GLU A 102 -3.77 5.79 -8.99
CA GLU A 102 -4.25 7.15 -8.76
C GLU A 102 -3.72 8.10 -9.84
N ALA A 103 -2.41 8.09 -10.10
CA ALA A 103 -1.80 8.87 -11.19
C ALA A 103 -2.44 8.58 -12.55
N ARG A 104 -2.74 7.31 -12.83
CA ARG A 104 -3.45 6.91 -14.06
C ARG A 104 -4.89 7.41 -14.10
N ALA A 105 -5.60 7.38 -12.97
CA ALA A 105 -6.96 7.91 -12.89
C ALA A 105 -6.98 9.44 -13.12
N GLU A 106 -6.04 10.16 -12.51
CA GLU A 106 -5.87 11.60 -12.69
C GLU A 106 -5.54 11.96 -14.15
N ALA A 107 -4.62 11.23 -14.79
CA ALA A 107 -4.29 11.44 -16.19
C ALA A 107 -5.50 11.26 -17.11
N ARG A 108 -6.31 10.21 -16.87
CA ARG A 108 -7.56 9.98 -17.61
C ARG A 108 -8.57 11.11 -17.43
N GLN A 109 -8.73 11.65 -16.22
CA GLN A 109 -9.62 12.78 -15.95
C GLN A 109 -9.21 14.05 -16.71
N ARG A 110 -7.91 14.24 -16.96
CA ARG A 110 -7.38 15.37 -17.73
C ARG A 110 -7.47 15.19 -19.25
N GLY A 111 -8.11 14.13 -19.73
CA GLY A 111 -8.22 13.82 -21.17
C GLY A 111 -6.90 13.41 -21.82
N LYS A 112 -5.85 13.19 -21.02
CA LYS A 112 -4.58 12.65 -21.52
C LYS A 112 -4.64 11.14 -21.47
N ALA A 113 -4.20 10.49 -22.54
CA ALA A 113 -3.85 9.08 -22.45
C ALA A 113 -2.63 8.98 -21.53
N ALA A 114 -2.75 8.23 -20.42
CA ALA A 114 -1.65 7.91 -19.51
C ALA A 114 -0.64 6.94 -20.17
N SER A 115 -0.21 7.29 -21.38
CA SER A 115 0.54 6.41 -22.29
C SER A 115 2.02 6.48 -22.02
N GLU A 116 2.51 7.57 -21.41
CA GLU A 116 3.93 7.74 -21.13
C GLU A 116 4.23 7.53 -19.64
N GLU A 117 5.19 6.64 -19.39
CA GLU A 117 5.77 6.34 -18.08
C GLU A 117 6.26 7.61 -17.36
N SER A 118 6.86 8.54 -18.11
CA SER A 118 7.32 9.85 -17.64
C SER A 118 6.19 10.70 -17.03
N GLU A 119 5.03 10.77 -17.69
CA GLU A 119 3.89 11.56 -17.18
C GLU A 119 3.29 10.96 -15.91
N MET A 120 3.28 9.62 -15.80
CA MET A 120 2.83 8.92 -14.60
C MET A 120 3.75 9.23 -13.41
N PHE A 121 5.08 9.19 -13.60
CA PHE A 121 6.02 9.52 -12.54
C PHE A 121 5.93 10.98 -12.10
N GLU A 122 5.76 11.92 -13.02
CA GLU A 122 5.54 13.34 -12.70
C GLU A 122 4.26 13.57 -11.87
N SER A 123 3.17 12.87 -12.19
CA SER A 123 1.95 12.90 -11.38
C SER A 123 2.20 12.38 -9.96
N ILE A 124 2.86 11.23 -9.81
CA ILE A 124 3.20 10.65 -8.50
C ILE A 124 4.05 11.62 -7.67
N ARG A 125 5.09 12.23 -8.27
CA ARG A 125 5.94 13.22 -7.58
C ARG A 125 5.13 14.43 -7.10
N ARG A 126 4.20 14.94 -7.93
CA ARG A 126 3.32 16.05 -7.58
C ARG A 126 2.36 15.67 -6.44
N GLN A 127 1.76 14.48 -6.47
CA GLN A 127 0.86 14.02 -5.43
C GLN A 127 1.59 13.91 -4.08
N ARG A 128 2.78 13.33 -4.08
CA ARG A 128 3.64 13.26 -2.90
C ARG A 128 4.02 14.64 -2.37
N SER A 129 4.36 15.59 -3.25
CA SER A 129 4.70 16.94 -2.80
C SER A 129 3.51 17.63 -2.14
N ILE A 130 2.30 17.50 -2.68
CA ILE A 130 1.07 18.01 -2.08
C ILE A 130 0.83 17.38 -0.70
N GLN A 131 0.96 16.04 -0.59
CA GLN A 131 0.79 15.33 0.68
C GLN A 131 1.79 15.84 1.74
N LEU A 132 3.07 15.97 1.39
CA LEU A 132 4.09 16.48 2.31
C LEU A 132 3.82 17.93 2.76
N GLN A 133 3.32 18.79 1.86
CA GLN A 133 2.92 20.15 2.22
C GLN A 133 1.66 20.17 3.11
N ALA A 134 0.69 19.29 2.86
CA ALA A 134 -0.50 19.15 3.70
C ALA A 134 -0.15 18.62 5.11
N GLU A 135 0.75 17.65 5.21
CA GLU A 135 1.25 17.13 6.48
C GLU A 135 1.99 18.20 7.27
N SER A 136 2.89 18.95 6.63
CA SER A 136 3.67 20.00 7.30
C SER A 136 2.77 21.14 7.79
N SER A 137 1.83 21.59 6.98
CA SER A 137 0.85 22.63 7.33
C SER A 137 -0.11 22.15 8.43
N SER A 138 -0.60 20.90 8.36
CA SER A 138 -1.44 20.30 9.40
C SER A 138 -0.68 20.17 10.72
N LYS A 139 0.59 19.73 10.68
CA LYS A 139 1.45 19.66 11.86
C LYS A 139 1.69 21.05 12.46
N ALA A 140 1.91 22.06 11.63
CA ALA A 140 2.05 23.45 12.06
C ALA A 140 0.75 23.97 12.69
N ALA A 141 -0.40 23.69 12.09
CA ALA A 141 -1.72 24.07 12.61
C ALA A 141 -2.00 23.42 13.97
N ARG A 142 -1.78 22.10 14.11
CA ARG A 142 -1.90 21.38 15.39
C ARG A 142 -0.98 21.98 16.46
N LYS A 143 0.27 22.29 16.11
CA LYS A 143 1.23 22.94 17.02
C LYS A 143 0.78 24.34 17.44
N LYS A 144 0.16 25.11 16.53
CA LYS A 144 -0.40 26.43 16.84
C LYS A 144 -1.57 26.30 17.82
N ILE A 145 -2.51 25.40 17.55
CA ILE A 145 -3.67 25.13 18.44
C ILE A 145 -3.18 24.73 19.84
N ALA A 146 -2.20 23.84 19.95
CA ALA A 146 -1.65 23.40 21.23
C ALA A 146 -0.93 24.51 22.02
N ARG A 147 -0.46 25.57 21.35
CA ARG A 147 0.22 26.72 21.97
C ARG A 147 -0.73 27.86 22.31
N THR A 148 -1.89 27.91 21.68
CA THR A 148 -2.95 28.82 22.08
C THR A 148 -3.40 28.36 23.48
N PRO A 149 -3.38 29.23 24.51
CA PRO A 149 -3.99 28.87 25.78
C PRO A 149 -5.41 28.42 25.47
N VAL A 150 -5.82 27.28 26.02
CA VAL A 150 -7.23 26.90 26.03
C VAL A 150 -7.91 27.95 26.89
N THR A 151 -8.27 29.10 26.30
CA THR A 151 -9.37 29.91 26.82
C THR A 151 -10.51 28.94 26.82
N ALA A 152 -10.81 28.45 28.02
CA ALA A 152 -11.76 27.40 28.23
C ALA A 152 -12.96 27.70 27.36
N ARG A 153 -13.23 26.82 26.40
CA ARG A 153 -14.61 26.54 26.04
C ARG A 153 -15.25 25.81 27.23
N ALA A 154 -15.14 26.41 28.42
CA ALA A 154 -16.15 26.31 29.41
C ALA A 154 -17.35 26.92 28.70
N SER A 155 -18.29 26.07 28.29
CA SER A 155 -19.67 26.40 28.63
C SER A 155 -19.62 26.82 30.09
N ALA A 156 -19.56 28.14 30.34
CA ALA A 156 -19.87 28.62 31.67
C ALA A 156 -21.19 27.92 32.02
N PRO A 157 -21.30 27.25 33.18
CA PRO A 157 -22.62 26.83 33.62
C PRO A 157 -23.52 28.06 33.48
N PRO A 158 -24.75 27.92 32.96
CA PRO A 158 -25.64 29.07 32.84
C PRO A 158 -25.60 29.78 34.19
N ALA A 159 -25.37 31.09 34.18
CA ALA A 159 -25.25 31.85 35.43
C ALA A 159 -26.54 31.62 36.22
N VAL A 160 -26.47 30.75 37.23
CA VAL A 160 -27.62 30.38 38.05
C VAL A 160 -27.85 31.57 38.97
N ASP A 161 -29.01 32.20 38.82
CA ASP A 161 -29.43 33.30 39.68
C ASP A 161 -29.91 32.73 41.02
N TYR A 162 -29.01 32.71 42.01
CA TYR A 162 -29.28 32.19 43.37
C TYR A 162 -30.23 33.07 44.19
N THR A 163 -30.68 34.20 43.64
CA THR A 163 -31.69 35.06 44.28
C THR A 163 -33.11 34.51 44.10
N GLN A 164 -33.28 33.52 43.22
CA GLN A 164 -34.54 32.80 43.06
C GLN A 164 -34.50 31.52 43.89
N GLU A 165 -35.49 31.33 44.74
CA GLU A 165 -35.63 30.08 45.50
C GLU A 165 -35.85 28.92 44.52
N ALA A 166 -35.20 27.79 44.80
CA ALA A 166 -35.36 26.58 44.01
C ALA A 166 -36.83 26.14 44.05
N GLN A 167 -37.49 26.13 42.89
CA GLN A 167 -38.83 25.61 42.78
C GLN A 167 -38.83 24.12 43.18
N SER A 168 -39.71 23.75 44.10
CA SER A 168 -39.90 22.35 44.47
C SER A 168 -40.41 21.59 43.26
N PHE A 169 -39.61 20.64 42.78
CA PHE A 169 -40.01 19.70 41.75
C PHE A 169 -41.06 18.73 42.34
N ASN A 170 -42.32 18.89 41.94
CA ASN A 170 -43.40 17.99 42.37
C ASN A 170 -43.29 16.65 41.62
N TRP A 171 -43.19 15.56 42.39
CA TRP A 171 -43.03 14.20 41.87
C TRP A 171 -44.33 13.52 41.44
N ASP A 172 -45.48 14.18 41.57
CA ASP A 172 -46.80 13.55 41.36
C ASP A 172 -47.40 13.76 39.94
N ASP A 173 -46.81 14.58 39.07
CA ASP A 173 -47.39 14.92 37.75
C ASP A 173 -46.93 13.98 36.61
N GLY A 174 -46.88 12.66 36.84
CA GLY A 174 -46.37 11.76 35.80
C GLY A 174 -46.57 10.25 35.98
N VAL A 175 -47.67 9.80 36.59
CA VAL A 175 -48.11 8.41 36.42
C VAL A 175 -48.84 8.31 35.08
N ILE A 176 -48.17 7.75 34.07
CA ILE A 176 -48.79 7.32 32.82
C ILE A 176 -49.26 5.87 33.07
N GLU A 177 -50.57 5.66 33.21
CA GLU A 177 -51.21 4.36 32.92
C GLU A 177 -51.30 4.13 31.41
#